data_AF-A0A1C3VC47-F1
#
_entry.id   AF-A0A1C3VC47-F1
#
_cell.length_a   1.000
_cell.length_b   1.000
_cell.length_c   1.000
_cell.angle_alpha   90.00
_cell.angle_beta   90.00
_cell.angle_gamma   90.00
#
_symmetry.space_group_name_H-M   'P 1'
#
loop_
_entity.id
_entity.type
_entity.pdbx_description
1 polymer ?
#
loop_
_entity_poly.entity_id
_entity_poly.type
_entity_poly.pdbx_seq_one_letter_code
_entity_poly.pdbx_strand_id
1 'polypeptide(L)'
;MDISSLVNSEDLFELQLLHPATEEPLGISFMIRSAESNEVKKIVRQHSDRFLASRKKKLTTSKVEAEYLDKAAAAIASWSWGEQQWKGEQPVLSFEKAREVVEDAGWIYDQVAGASEDRANFMKSLPKGFQKP
;
A
#
# COMPACT_ATOMS: atom_id res chain seq x y z
N MET A 1 -3.04 18.44 -25.42
CA MET A 1 -3.37 17.82 -24.12
C MET A 1 -2.43 16.63 -23.97
N ASP A 2 -1.43 16.74 -23.10
CA ASP A 2 -0.45 15.66 -22.91
C ASP A 2 -1.01 14.58 -21.99
N ILE A 3 -1.30 13.42 -22.57
CA ILE A 3 -1.86 12.24 -21.89
C ILE A 3 -0.90 11.72 -20.80
N SER A 4 0.40 12.00 -20.94
CA SER A 4 1.46 11.61 -19.99
C SER A 4 1.40 12.33 -18.64
N SER A 5 0.63 13.42 -18.51
CA SER A 5 0.51 14.21 -17.27
C SER A 5 -0.78 13.94 -16.47
N LEU A 6 -1.63 13.03 -16.97
CA LEU A 6 -2.95 12.74 -16.37
C LEU A 6 -2.87 11.89 -15.09
N VAL A 7 -1.78 11.15 -14.92
CA VAL A 7 -1.57 10.29 -13.75
C VAL A 7 -0.33 10.79 -13.04
N ASN A 8 -0.50 11.29 -11.81
CA ASN A 8 0.61 11.65 -10.97
C ASN A 8 0.87 10.48 -10.01
N SER A 9 1.59 9.48 -10.52
CA SER A 9 1.88 8.24 -9.79
C SER A 9 2.66 8.47 -8.49
N GLU A 10 3.22 9.68 -8.30
CA GLU A 10 4.00 10.08 -7.14
C GLU A 10 3.14 10.75 -6.04
N ASP A 11 1.85 10.99 -6.29
CA ASP A 11 0.96 11.54 -5.25
C ASP A 11 0.75 10.54 -4.11
N LEU A 12 0.65 11.08 -2.90
CA LEU A 12 0.32 10.34 -1.69
C LEU A 12 -1.18 10.42 -1.47
N PHE A 13 -1.80 9.26 -1.29
CA PHE A 13 -3.21 9.14 -0.93
C PHE A 13 -3.32 8.82 0.56
N GLU A 14 -4.04 9.66 1.31
CA GLU A 14 -4.35 9.37 2.70
C GLU A 14 -5.53 8.39 2.78
N LEU A 15 -5.22 7.12 3.04
CA LEU A 15 -6.18 6.06 3.31
C LEU A 15 -6.49 6.02 4.81
N GLN A 16 -7.72 6.34 5.19
CA GLN A 16 -8.20 6.09 6.53
C GLN A 16 -8.60 4.62 6.66
N LEU A 17 -7.99 3.89 7.59
CA LEU A 17 -8.34 2.49 7.83
C LEU A 17 -9.71 2.38 8.48
N LEU A 18 -10.57 1.60 7.84
CA LEU A 18 -11.91 1.26 8.33
C LEU A 18 -11.89 -0.07 9.05
N HIS A 19 -12.68 -0.20 10.11
CA HIS A 19 -12.84 -1.45 10.83
C HIS A 19 -13.57 -2.48 9.94
N PRO A 20 -13.04 -3.72 9.82
CA PRO A 20 -13.56 -4.70 8.84
C PRO A 20 -14.99 -5.17 9.11
N ALA A 21 -15.49 -5.03 10.33
CA ALA A 21 -16.84 -5.47 10.69
C ALA A 21 -17.85 -4.32 10.87
N THR A 22 -17.39 -3.10 11.14
CA THR A 22 -18.28 -1.95 11.43
C THR A 22 -18.15 -0.84 10.39
N GLU A 23 -17.16 -0.92 9.50
CA GLU A 23 -16.82 0.13 8.51
C GLU A 23 -16.52 1.50 9.14
N GLU A 24 -16.31 1.55 10.46
CA GLU A 24 -16.01 2.78 11.17
C GLU A 24 -14.51 3.12 11.08
N PRO A 25 -14.16 4.41 10.95
CA PRO A 25 -12.77 4.84 10.93
C PRO A 25 -12.12 4.56 12.29
N LEU A 26 -11.02 3.80 12.28
CA LEU A 26 -10.28 3.44 13.50
C LEU A 26 -9.46 4.62 14.06
N GLY A 27 -9.43 5.75 13.36
CA GLY A 27 -8.52 6.87 13.65
C GLY A 27 -7.09 6.60 13.19
N ILE A 28 -6.89 5.61 12.32
CA ILE A 28 -5.60 5.24 11.75
C ILE A 28 -5.56 5.75 10.30
N SER A 29 -4.55 6.55 9.97
CA SER A 29 -4.36 7.11 8.62
C SER A 29 -3.08 6.55 8.00
N PHE A 30 -3.17 5.97 6.81
CA PHE A 30 -2.05 5.44 6.04
C PHE A 30 -1.84 6.34 4.82
N MET A 31 -0.62 6.81 4.62
CA MET A 31 -0.22 7.45 3.39
C MET A 31 0.23 6.38 2.41
N ILE A 32 -0.59 6.13 1.40
CA ILE A 32 -0.35 5.12 0.37
C ILE A 32 0.15 5.81 -0.90
N ARG A 33 1.12 5.19 -1.56
CA ARG A 33 1.58 5.54 -2.91
C ARG A 33 0.94 4.62 -3.92
N SER A 34 0.83 5.10 -5.16
CA SER A 34 0.42 4.25 -6.26
C SER A 34 1.38 3.07 -6.40
N ALA A 35 0.84 1.87 -6.57
CA ALA A 35 1.61 0.68 -6.87
C ALA A 35 2.44 0.82 -8.17
N GLU A 36 2.08 1.76 -9.05
CA GLU A 36 2.81 2.04 -10.29
C GLU A 36 3.91 3.09 -10.14
N SER A 37 4.04 3.74 -8.97
CA SER A 37 5.10 4.71 -8.66
C SER A 37 6.49 4.09 -8.87
N ASN A 38 7.44 4.92 -9.30
CA ASN A 38 8.83 4.50 -9.45
C ASN A 38 9.45 4.10 -8.10
N GLU A 39 9.03 4.74 -7.01
CA GLU A 39 9.52 4.45 -5.66
C GLU A 39 9.07 3.07 -5.18
N VAL A 40 7.78 2.72 -5.36
CA VAL A 40 7.27 1.39 -5.02
C VAL A 40 7.96 0.33 -5.89
N LYS A 41 8.06 0.56 -7.20
CA LYS A 41 8.77 -0.34 -8.13
C LYS A 41 10.24 -0.53 -7.74
N LYS A 42 10.91 0.51 -7.27
CA LYS A 42 12.31 0.45 -6.85
C LYS A 42 12.48 -0.38 -5.58
N ILE A 43 11.62 -0.18 -4.57
CA ILE A 43 11.64 -0.95 -3.32
C ILE A 43 11.34 -2.43 -3.60
N VAL A 44 10.28 -2.71 -4.37
CA VAL A 44 9.92 -4.08 -4.76
C VAL A 44 11.05 -4.72 -5.55
N ARG A 45 11.62 -4.05 -6.56
CA ARG A 45 12.76 -4.58 -7.34
C ARG A 45 13.97 -4.85 -6.47
N GLN A 46 14.34 -3.93 -5.59
CA GLN A 46 15.48 -4.13 -4.69
C GLN A 46 15.28 -5.36 -3.79
N HIS A 47 14.05 -5.58 -3.33
CA HIS A 47 13.71 -6.74 -2.49
C HIS A 47 13.68 -8.04 -3.29
N SER A 48 13.04 -8.03 -4.46
CA SER A 48 13.02 -9.15 -5.40
C SER A 48 14.43 -9.53 -5.86
N ASP A 49 15.30 -8.56 -6.16
CA ASP A 49 16.68 -8.77 -6.58
C ASP A 49 17.53 -9.34 -5.44
N ARG A 50 17.38 -8.82 -4.21
CA ARG A 50 18.03 -9.37 -3.01
C ARG A 50 17.62 -10.83 -2.78
N PHE A 51 16.36 -11.15 -3.01
CA PHE A 51 15.84 -12.50 -2.87
C PHE A 51 16.32 -13.43 -3.99
N LEU A 52 16.32 -12.98 -5.24
CA LEU A 52 16.78 -13.76 -6.40
C LEU A 52 18.30 -13.98 -6.39
N ALA A 53 19.07 -13.03 -5.85
CA ALA A 53 20.50 -13.20 -5.60
C ALA A 53 20.80 -14.34 -4.62
N SER A 54 19.82 -14.74 -3.79
CA SER A 54 19.94 -15.95 -2.97
C SER A 54 19.82 -17.20 -3.86
N ARG A 55 20.98 -17.73 -4.28
CA ARG A 55 21.21 -18.82 -5.24
C ARG A 55 20.46 -20.17 -5.02
N LYS A 56 19.53 -20.28 -4.07
CA LYS A 56 18.94 -21.56 -3.63
C LYS A 56 17.40 -21.63 -3.62
N LYS A 57 16.66 -20.59 -3.97
CA LYS A 57 15.18 -20.62 -3.83
C LYS A 57 14.46 -20.85 -5.16
N LYS A 58 13.75 -21.98 -5.26
CA LYS A 58 12.81 -22.26 -6.37
C LYS A 58 11.61 -21.31 -6.30
N LEU A 59 11.10 -20.90 -7.47
CA LEU A 59 9.83 -20.18 -7.55
C LEU A 59 8.71 -21.09 -7.03
N THR A 60 8.00 -20.65 -6.01
CA THR A 60 6.89 -21.38 -5.36
C THR A 60 5.71 -20.44 -5.21
N THR A 61 4.50 -20.97 -5.02
CA THR A 61 3.27 -20.15 -4.83
C THR A 61 3.43 -19.17 -3.68
N SER A 62 4.08 -19.58 -2.58
CA SER A 62 4.40 -18.73 -1.43
C SER A 62 5.28 -17.53 -1.79
N LYS A 63 6.05 -17.61 -2.88
CA LYS A 63 6.84 -16.47 -3.37
C LYS A 63 5.94 -15.43 -4.04
N VAL A 64 4.91 -15.88 -4.76
CA VAL A 64 3.97 -14.97 -5.42
C VAL A 64 3.17 -14.21 -4.36
N GLU A 65 2.70 -14.90 -3.33
CA GLU A 65 2.06 -14.28 -2.16
C GLU A 65 2.99 -13.28 -1.45
N ALA A 66 4.26 -13.65 -1.25
CA ALA A 66 5.26 -12.75 -0.68
C ALA A 66 5.47 -11.48 -1.53
N GLU A 67 5.44 -11.57 -2.86
CA GLU A 67 5.57 -10.41 -3.76
C GLU A 67 4.35 -9.49 -3.67
N TYR A 68 3.13 -10.04 -3.51
CA TYR A 68 1.93 -9.23 -3.27
C TYR A 68 1.99 -8.48 -1.94
N LEU A 69 2.44 -9.15 -0.87
CA LEU A 69 2.65 -8.53 0.43
C LEU A 69 3.75 -7.46 0.38
N ASP A 70 4.87 -7.74 -0.30
CA ASP A 70 5.95 -6.77 -0.50
C ASP A 70 5.47 -5.53 -1.26
N LYS A 71 4.62 -5.72 -2.27
CA LYS A 71 4.04 -4.62 -3.05
C LYS A 71 3.11 -3.77 -2.20
N ALA A 72 2.23 -4.38 -1.39
CA ALA A 72 1.35 -3.67 -0.47
C ALA A 72 2.15 -2.92 0.61
N ALA A 73 3.15 -3.56 1.20
CA ALA A 73 4.02 -2.95 2.21
C ALA A 73 4.84 -1.78 1.62
N ALA A 74 5.37 -1.93 0.40
CA ALA A 74 6.10 -0.87 -0.28
C ALA A 74 5.21 0.31 -0.71
N ALA A 75 3.92 0.07 -0.92
CA ALA A 75 2.95 1.13 -1.20
C ALA A 75 2.69 2.01 0.03
N ILE A 76 2.90 1.51 1.25
CA ILE A 76 2.76 2.31 2.48
C ILE A 76 3.98 3.24 2.61
N ALA A 77 3.78 4.52 2.32
CA ALA A 77 4.81 5.54 2.48
C ALA A 77 4.95 6.02 3.92
N SER A 78 3.83 6.11 4.64
CA SER A 78 3.80 6.34 6.07
C SER A 78 2.48 5.89 6.67
N TRP A 79 2.44 5.73 7.99
CA TRP A 79 1.21 5.50 8.72
C TRP A 79 1.20 6.33 10.00
N SER A 80 0.01 6.63 10.48
CA SER A 80 -0.24 7.26 11.75
C SER A 80 -1.32 6.45 12.45
N TRP A 81 -0.93 5.81 13.55
CA TRP A 81 -1.84 5.02 14.38
C TRP A 81 -2.54 5.86 15.45
N GLY A 82 -2.15 7.13 15.61
CA GLY A 82 -2.76 8.04 16.59
C GLY A 82 -2.69 7.45 18.00
N GLU A 83 -3.84 7.24 18.62
CA GLU A 83 -3.98 6.62 19.95
C GLU A 83 -4.09 5.08 19.91
N GLN A 84 -4.23 4.50 18.72
CA GLN A 84 -4.34 3.06 18.52
C GLN A 84 -2.97 2.38 18.62
N GLN A 85 -2.98 1.14 19.11
CA GLN A 85 -1.78 0.32 19.28
C GLN A 85 -1.90 -0.97 18.49
N TRP A 86 -0.83 -1.35 17.80
CA TRP A 86 -0.70 -2.65 17.14
C TRP A 86 0.05 -3.59 18.08
N LYS A 87 -0.61 -4.65 18.56
CA LYS A 87 -0.05 -5.60 19.55
C LYS A 87 0.50 -4.93 20.83
N GLY A 88 -0.08 -3.81 21.26
CA GLY A 88 0.32 -3.08 22.47
C GLY A 88 1.43 -2.05 22.28
N GLU A 89 1.90 -1.83 21.04
CA GLU A 89 2.88 -0.78 20.72
C GLU A 89 2.48 0.00 19.46
N GLN A 90 3.00 1.22 19.30
CA GLN A 90 2.89 1.95 18.04
C GLN A 90 3.97 1.44 17.09
N PRO A 91 3.60 0.75 16.00
CA PRO A 91 4.59 0.14 15.13
C PRO A 91 5.36 1.24 14.39
N VAL A 92 6.69 1.23 14.54
CA VAL A 92 7.55 2.11 13.74
C VAL A 92 7.45 1.67 12.28
N LEU A 93 7.17 2.63 11.39
CA LEU A 93 7.08 2.36 9.97
C LEU A 93 8.44 1.85 9.45
N SER A 94 8.49 0.56 9.17
CA SER A 94 9.57 -0.11 8.45
C SER A 94 8.97 -1.09 7.48
N PHE A 95 9.68 -1.41 6.40
CA PHE A 95 9.18 -2.36 5.40
C PHE A 95 8.83 -3.72 6.03
N GLU A 96 9.67 -4.21 6.94
CA GLU A 96 9.44 -5.47 7.66
C GLU A 96 8.18 -5.41 8.53
N LYS A 97 7.98 -4.29 9.24
CA LYS A 97 6.80 -4.11 10.09
C LYS A 97 5.53 -3.90 9.26
N ALA A 98 5.61 -3.15 8.16
CA ALA A 98 4.52 -2.96 7.21
C ALA A 98 4.08 -4.30 6.63
N ARG A 99 5.05 -5.12 6.21
CA ARG A 99 4.82 -6.49 5.75
C ARG A 99 4.16 -7.36 6.83
N GLU A 100 4.68 -7.36 8.05
CA GLU A 100 4.09 -8.11 9.17
C GLU A 100 2.63 -7.67 9.42
N VAL A 101 2.35 -6.36 9.39
CA VAL A 101 0.99 -5.84 9.58
C VAL A 101 0.05 -6.31 8.48
N VAL A 102 0.43 -6.19 7.20
CA VAL A 102 -0.45 -6.62 6.10
C VAL A 102 -0.57 -8.15 6.00
N GLU A 103 0.43 -8.90 6.47
CA GLU A 103 0.40 -10.36 6.54
C GLU A 103 -0.49 -10.86 7.69
N ASP A 104 -0.36 -10.29 8.88
CA ASP A 104 -1.19 -10.64 10.04
C ASP A 104 -2.62 -10.11 9.91
N ALA A 105 -2.79 -8.95 9.28
CA ALA A 105 -4.07 -8.26 9.12
C ALA A 105 -4.50 -8.23 7.65
N GLY A 106 -5.08 -9.35 7.18
CA GLY A 106 -5.58 -9.44 5.80
C GLY A 106 -6.55 -8.33 5.41
N TRP A 107 -7.34 -7.82 6.36
CA TRP A 107 -8.25 -6.69 6.10
C TRP A 107 -7.53 -5.35 5.87
N ILE A 108 -6.34 -5.15 6.48
CA ILE A 108 -5.48 -3.98 6.20
C ILE A 108 -4.86 -4.15 4.83
N TYR A 109 -4.38 -5.37 4.51
CA TYR A 109 -3.88 -5.69 3.18
C TYR A 109 -4.90 -5.35 2.10
N ASP A 110 -6.17 -5.78 2.24
CA ASP A 110 -7.21 -5.54 1.24
C ASP A 110 -7.44 -4.05 0.99
N GLN A 111 -7.49 -3.24 2.06
CA GLN A 111 -7.66 -1.78 1.95
C GLN A 111 -6.45 -1.10 1.32
N VAL A 112 -5.23 -1.47 1.75
CA VAL A 112 -3.99 -0.90 1.23
C VAL A 112 -3.75 -1.30 -0.23
N ALA A 113 -3.91 -2.58 -0.55
CA ALA A 113 -3.75 -3.10 -1.90
C ALA A 113 -4.78 -2.45 -2.83
N GLY A 114 -6.06 -2.43 -2.45
CA GLY A 114 -7.12 -1.76 -3.20
C GLY A 114 -6.82 -0.27 -3.43
N ALA A 115 -6.44 0.46 -2.38
CA ALA A 115 -6.12 1.88 -2.50
C ALA A 115 -4.90 2.14 -3.39
N SER A 116 -3.87 1.29 -3.31
CA SER A 116 -2.62 1.40 -4.08
C SER A 116 -2.79 1.07 -5.57
N GLU A 117 -3.71 0.16 -5.90
CA GLU A 117 -4.01 -0.27 -7.27
C GLU A 117 -5.06 0.61 -7.94
N ASP A 118 -5.90 1.27 -7.16
CA ASP A 118 -6.86 2.24 -7.67
C ASP A 118 -6.15 3.52 -8.13
N ARG A 119 -5.92 3.56 -9.44
CA ARG A 119 -5.33 4.71 -10.13
C ARG A 119 -6.16 5.98 -9.94
N ALA A 120 -7.48 5.87 -9.74
CA ALA A 120 -8.34 7.03 -9.56
C ALA A 120 -7.99 7.82 -8.28
N ASN A 121 -7.44 7.16 -7.25
CA ASN A 121 -6.96 7.81 -6.03
C ASN A 121 -5.75 8.74 -6.27
N PHE A 122 -5.00 8.51 -7.36
CA PHE A 122 -3.78 9.25 -7.72
C PHE A 122 -3.93 10.06 -9.01
N MET A 123 -5.11 10.03 -9.62
CA MET A 123 -5.43 10.93 -10.73
C MET A 123 -5.78 12.28 -10.14
N LYS A 124 -5.00 13.30 -10.54
CA LYS A 124 -5.15 14.69 -10.11
C LYS A 124 -6.58 15.15 -10.33
N SER A 125 -7.39 15.14 -9.27
CA SER A 125 -8.76 15.64 -9.16
C SER A 125 -9.54 15.70 -10.48
N LEU A 126 -10.38 14.71 -10.77
CA LEU A 126 -11.72 15.11 -11.20
C LEU A 126 -12.42 15.56 -9.91
N PRO A 127 -12.76 16.85 -9.75
CA PRO A 127 -13.56 17.27 -8.61
C PRO A 127 -14.80 16.39 -8.57
N LYS A 128 -15.11 15.89 -7.37
CA LYS A 128 -16.28 15.09 -7.03
C LYS A 128 -17.54 15.87 -7.48
N GLY A 129 -17.96 15.65 -8.73
CA GLY A 129 -18.92 16.51 -9.41
C GLY A 129 -19.40 16.02 -10.78
N PHE A 130 -19.17 14.74 -11.13
CA PHE A 130 -19.85 14.11 -12.26
C PHE A 130 -20.92 13.12 -11.76
N GLN A 131 -21.87 13.64 -10.97
CA GLN A 131 -23.22 13.08 -10.97
C GLN A 131 -23.87 13.56 -12.27
N LYS A 132 -24.12 12.61 -13.18
CA LYS A 132 -24.78 12.85 -14.46
C LYS A 132 -26.27 13.15 -14.20
N PRO A 133 -26.90 14.08 -14.95
CA PRO A 133 -28.34 14.35 -14.86
C PRO A 133 -29.20 13.17 -15.30
#